data_AF-A0A1Y2AN65-F1
#
_entry.id   AF-A0A1Y2AN65-F1
#
_cell.length_a   1.000
_cell.length_b   1.000
_cell.length_c   1.000
_cell.angle_alpha   90.00
_cell.angle_beta   90.00
_cell.angle_gamma   90.00
#
_symmetry.space_group_name_H-M   'P 1'
#
loop_
_entity.id
_entity.type
_entity.pdbx_description
1 polymer ?
#
loop_
_entity_poly.entity_id
_entity_poly.type
_entity_poly.pdbx_seq_one_letter_code
_entity_poly.pdbx_strand_id
1 'polypeptide(L)'
;MNIKNLLKGLNLALLASIAFASDCDEIQKYLQERKIDYNYNIRKCVCTKDGKLDTIKITNENLEEKDLNKILSYNTIKNLDYYHGLYCENCDDDVEFSKYDKVPKAITKLPKLETLSLSYNGYREYARDTIGKDVLKLSNTVKSLTLAGVEINEDNVNEISKLTNLETLNIISSVRARKDMEFDALKSLTKLTTLEITDFHHFELENIPNFIYSLTNLKSLTIKGQNIKTIPDKLSTLKNLTYLDLSGNQIDSELPESLNNLSKLEHINLQENVNIKGKTLTNSSLKKCIYESKYSLCKAKDMNCFENNVTFEACKSDKTNVISSDGRCGKDYGKCPSGQCCSKYGWCGTKDNYCKPESGCQSEYGTCKTNDDSKKISNNNRCGKDYGSCPSGQCCSKYGWCGTDDKYCLAAKGCNPEFGKCKDAYPVSTDGKCGKDSGRCPSDKCCSKYGYCGTSDKYCSIDKGCQSLFGRCTSSTKTEMKTSTNGKCGKEDGKCPSGQCCSKYGWCGTSSKHCGEGCLSEFGNCN
;
A
#
# COMPACT_ATOMS: atom_id res chain seq x y z
N MET A 1 -6.76 -41.79 -85.10
CA MET A 1 -6.49 -40.33 -85.14
C MET A 1 -6.38 -39.85 -83.70
N ASN A 2 -5.43 -38.94 -83.46
CA ASN A 2 -4.57 -38.91 -82.27
C ASN A 2 -5.19 -38.18 -81.06
N ILE A 3 -5.02 -38.77 -79.87
CA ILE A 3 -5.46 -38.34 -78.53
C ILE A 3 -4.71 -37.08 -78.02
N LYS A 4 -4.05 -36.32 -78.91
CA LYS A 4 -3.16 -35.20 -78.54
C LYS A 4 -3.78 -33.80 -78.50
N ASN A 5 -5.06 -33.63 -78.86
CA ASN A 5 -5.68 -32.29 -78.89
C ASN A 5 -6.90 -32.09 -77.98
N LEU A 6 -7.29 -33.05 -77.14
CA LEU A 6 -8.32 -32.82 -76.11
C LEU A 6 -7.76 -32.31 -74.76
N LEU A 7 -6.45 -32.03 -74.69
CA LEU A 7 -5.74 -31.63 -73.47
C LEU A 7 -5.19 -30.18 -73.50
N LYS A 8 -5.72 -29.31 -74.36
CA LYS A 8 -5.29 -27.90 -74.43
C LYS A 8 -6.32 -26.86 -73.97
N GLY A 9 -7.45 -27.28 -73.40
CA GLY A 9 -8.56 -26.36 -73.11
C GLY A 9 -9.17 -26.42 -71.70
N LEU A 10 -8.64 -27.20 -70.77
CA LEU A 10 -9.19 -27.31 -69.41
C LEU A 10 -8.05 -27.29 -68.39
N ASN A 11 -7.39 -26.14 -68.30
CA ASN A 11 -6.56 -25.82 -67.15
C ASN A 11 -6.70 -24.34 -66.83
N LEU A 12 -7.84 -23.96 -66.23
CA LEU A 12 -8.00 -22.67 -65.55
C LEU A 12 -9.17 -22.66 -64.53
N ALA A 13 -9.49 -23.82 -63.94
CA ALA A 13 -10.52 -23.90 -62.89
C ALA A 13 -10.17 -24.87 -61.74
N LEU A 14 -8.93 -25.35 -61.64
CA LEU A 14 -8.51 -26.26 -60.58
C LEU A 14 -7.10 -25.96 -60.04
N LEU A 15 -6.76 -24.68 -59.92
CA LEU A 15 -5.59 -24.24 -59.15
C LEU A 15 -6.05 -23.46 -57.92
N ALA A 16 -6.07 -24.21 -56.81
CA ALA A 16 -5.79 -23.77 -55.45
C ALA A 16 -6.73 -22.75 -54.79
N SER A 17 -7.85 -23.24 -54.27
CA SER A 17 -8.22 -22.93 -52.89
C SER A 17 -7.76 -24.10 -52.00
N ILE A 18 -6.44 -24.24 -51.83
CA ILE A 18 -5.93 -25.01 -50.69
C ILE A 18 -6.26 -24.12 -49.49
N ALA A 19 -7.38 -24.39 -48.82
CA ALA A 19 -7.57 -23.88 -47.47
C ALA A 19 -6.40 -24.45 -46.66
N PHE A 20 -5.40 -23.61 -46.35
CA PHE A 20 -4.36 -24.02 -45.42
C PHE A 20 -5.05 -24.42 -44.13
N ALA A 21 -4.84 -25.67 -43.70
CA ALA A 21 -5.35 -26.13 -42.41
C ALA A 21 -4.81 -25.17 -41.35
N SER A 22 -5.71 -24.62 -40.56
CA SER A 22 -5.35 -23.69 -39.49
C SER A 22 -4.68 -24.44 -38.34
N ASP A 23 -3.93 -23.72 -37.50
CA ASP A 23 -3.37 -24.29 -36.27
C ASP A 23 -4.50 -24.89 -35.37
N CYS A 24 -5.73 -24.37 -35.44
CA CYS A 24 -6.90 -24.97 -34.77
C CYS A 24 -7.30 -26.33 -35.36
N ASP A 25 -7.28 -26.47 -36.69
CA ASP A 25 -7.56 -27.75 -37.36
C ASP A 25 -6.48 -28.78 -37.01
N GLU A 26 -5.22 -28.36 -36.89
CA GLU A 26 -4.11 -29.22 -36.45
C GLU A 26 -4.29 -29.70 -35.00
N ILE A 27 -4.71 -28.81 -34.09
CA ILE A 27 -5.01 -29.19 -32.69
C ILE A 27 -6.20 -30.17 -32.65
N GLN A 28 -7.26 -29.91 -33.42
CA GLN A 28 -8.41 -30.80 -33.49
C GLN A 28 -8.03 -32.19 -33.98
N LYS A 29 -7.26 -32.26 -35.07
CA LYS A 29 -6.76 -33.52 -35.62
C LYS A 29 -5.88 -34.26 -34.62
N TYR A 30 -4.96 -33.56 -33.94
CA TYR A 30 -4.09 -34.14 -32.92
C TYR A 30 -4.89 -34.79 -31.78
N LEU A 31 -5.89 -34.09 -31.23
CA LEU A 31 -6.72 -34.64 -30.14
C LEU A 31 -7.57 -35.82 -30.63
N GLN A 32 -8.13 -35.76 -31.84
CA GLN A 32 -8.89 -36.86 -32.44
C GLN A 32 -8.04 -38.12 -32.66
N GLU A 33 -6.82 -37.98 -33.17
CA GLU A 33 -5.87 -39.10 -33.34
C GLU A 33 -5.52 -39.74 -31.99
N ARG A 34 -5.48 -38.93 -30.93
CA ARG A 34 -5.30 -39.37 -29.55
C ARG A 34 -6.56 -39.91 -28.88
N LYS A 35 -7.71 -39.93 -29.58
CA LYS A 35 -9.03 -40.30 -29.06
C LYS A 35 -9.46 -39.44 -27.86
N ILE A 36 -9.08 -38.18 -27.87
CA ILE A 36 -9.47 -37.16 -26.88
C ILE A 36 -10.55 -36.28 -27.51
N ASP A 37 -11.65 -36.04 -26.78
CA ASP A 37 -12.73 -35.17 -27.25
C ASP A 37 -12.26 -33.70 -27.32
N TYR A 38 -12.21 -33.17 -28.53
CA TYR A 38 -11.84 -31.78 -28.80
C TYR A 38 -12.84 -30.78 -28.21
N ASN A 39 -14.15 -30.99 -28.37
CA ASN A 39 -15.17 -30.01 -27.95
C ASN A 39 -15.31 -29.96 -26.42
N TYR A 40 -14.96 -31.06 -25.76
CA TYR A 40 -14.93 -31.12 -24.31
C TYR A 40 -13.75 -30.32 -23.73
N ASN A 41 -12.56 -30.46 -24.33
CA ASN A 41 -11.33 -29.85 -23.79
C ASN A 41 -10.99 -28.48 -24.38
N ILE A 42 -11.47 -28.14 -25.58
CA ILE A 42 -11.19 -26.89 -26.27
C ILE A 42 -12.50 -26.13 -26.47
N ARG A 43 -12.80 -25.22 -25.53
CA ARG A 43 -14.06 -24.44 -25.55
C ARG A 43 -14.05 -23.30 -26.54
N LYS A 44 -12.87 -22.88 -26.99
CA LYS A 44 -12.69 -21.85 -28.01
C LYS A 44 -11.31 -21.99 -28.64
N CYS A 45 -11.25 -21.94 -29.95
CA CYS A 45 -10.01 -21.85 -30.72
C CYS A 45 -10.21 -20.82 -31.82
N VAL A 46 -9.42 -19.75 -31.83
CA VAL A 46 -9.50 -18.68 -32.83
C VAL A 46 -8.15 -18.53 -33.50
N CYS A 47 -8.15 -18.70 -34.82
CA CYS A 47 -6.99 -18.42 -35.67
C CYS A 47 -7.12 -17.06 -36.37
N THR A 48 -5.98 -16.47 -36.73
CA THR A 48 -5.90 -15.33 -37.63
C THR A 48 -6.30 -15.72 -39.05
N LYS A 49 -6.42 -14.72 -39.95
CA LYS A 49 -6.78 -14.96 -41.38
C LYS A 49 -5.78 -15.86 -42.10
N ASP A 50 -4.53 -15.82 -41.67
CA ASP A 50 -3.39 -16.62 -42.11
C ASP A 50 -3.29 -17.98 -41.39
N GLY A 51 -4.32 -18.36 -40.63
CA GLY A 51 -4.47 -19.68 -40.03
C GLY A 51 -3.67 -19.89 -38.74
N LYS A 52 -3.12 -18.84 -38.13
CA LYS A 52 -2.27 -18.95 -36.93
C LYS A 52 -3.05 -18.80 -35.63
N LEU A 53 -2.76 -19.63 -34.64
CA LEU A 53 -3.49 -19.62 -33.37
C LEU A 53 -3.30 -18.30 -32.62
N ASP A 54 -4.39 -17.60 -32.31
CA ASP A 54 -4.39 -16.32 -31.60
C ASP A 54 -4.99 -16.46 -30.19
N THR A 55 -6.17 -17.09 -30.09
CA THR A 55 -6.91 -17.25 -28.83
C THR A 55 -7.28 -18.70 -28.62
N ILE A 56 -7.05 -19.21 -27.42
CA ILE A 56 -7.46 -20.57 -27.03
C ILE A 56 -8.04 -20.60 -25.62
N LYS A 57 -9.14 -21.33 -25.45
CA LYS A 57 -9.73 -21.67 -24.16
C LYS A 57 -9.68 -23.17 -23.95
N ILE A 58 -8.92 -23.61 -22.95
CA ILE A 58 -8.68 -25.01 -22.62
C ILE A 58 -9.44 -25.32 -21.33
N THR A 59 -10.26 -26.36 -21.34
CA THR A 59 -10.85 -27.00 -20.16
C THR A 59 -10.10 -28.31 -19.98
N ASN A 60 -9.15 -28.37 -19.05
CA ASN A 60 -8.34 -29.55 -18.84
C ASN A 60 -9.06 -30.55 -17.92
N GLU A 61 -9.81 -31.46 -18.55
CA GLU A 61 -10.53 -32.54 -17.87
C GLU A 61 -9.77 -33.86 -18.03
N ASN A 62 -9.28 -34.15 -19.24
CA ASN A 62 -8.59 -35.41 -19.55
C ASN A 62 -7.31 -35.26 -20.39
N LEU A 63 -6.74 -34.05 -20.47
CA LEU A 63 -5.47 -33.81 -21.14
C LEU A 63 -4.31 -34.26 -20.26
N GLU A 64 -3.28 -34.84 -20.89
CA GLU A 64 -2.00 -35.14 -20.24
C GLU A 64 -1.02 -33.98 -20.48
N GLU A 65 0.09 -33.94 -19.73
CA GLU A 65 1.11 -32.90 -19.87
C GLU A 65 1.62 -32.74 -21.33
N LYS A 66 1.78 -33.86 -22.06
CA LYS A 66 2.20 -33.83 -23.46
C LYS A 66 1.18 -33.18 -24.40
N ASP A 67 -0.11 -33.28 -24.09
CA ASP A 67 -1.17 -32.65 -24.88
C ASP A 67 -1.14 -31.14 -24.68
N LEU A 68 -1.04 -30.70 -23.43
CA LEU A 68 -0.86 -29.30 -23.09
C LEU A 68 0.42 -28.73 -23.69
N ASN A 69 1.54 -29.45 -23.64
CA ASN A 69 2.79 -29.04 -24.27
C ASN A 69 2.66 -28.90 -25.80
N LYS A 70 1.89 -29.77 -26.46
CA LYS A 70 1.61 -29.65 -27.90
C LYS A 70 0.73 -28.45 -28.19
N ILE A 71 -0.38 -28.27 -27.45
CA ILE A 71 -1.33 -27.17 -27.64
C ILE A 71 -0.69 -25.81 -27.32
N LEU A 72 0.19 -25.75 -26.32
CA LEU A 72 0.90 -24.54 -25.90
C LEU A 72 2.25 -24.35 -26.62
N SER A 73 2.54 -25.16 -27.66
CA SER A 73 3.74 -24.98 -28.49
C SER A 73 3.62 -23.87 -29.54
N TYR A 74 2.40 -23.43 -29.84
CA TYR A 74 2.15 -22.37 -30.83
C TYR A 74 2.52 -21.01 -30.27
N ASN A 75 3.62 -20.43 -30.77
CA ASN A 75 4.19 -19.17 -30.27
C ASN A 75 3.37 -17.91 -30.63
N THR A 76 2.28 -18.07 -31.37
CA THR A 76 1.39 -16.99 -31.80
C THR A 76 0.27 -16.70 -30.80
N ILE A 77 0.06 -17.57 -29.80
CA ILE A 77 -0.98 -17.41 -28.78
C ILE A 77 -0.83 -16.06 -28.08
N LYS A 78 -1.88 -15.25 -28.14
CA LYS A 78 -2.02 -13.98 -27.42
C LYS A 78 -2.96 -14.08 -26.24
N ASN A 79 -4.03 -14.88 -26.37
CA ASN A 79 -5.06 -14.97 -25.35
C ASN A 79 -5.23 -16.44 -24.93
N LEU A 80 -4.88 -16.74 -23.68
CA LEU A 80 -5.00 -18.08 -23.10
C LEU A 80 -5.95 -18.05 -21.89
N ASP A 81 -7.01 -18.84 -21.98
CA ASP A 81 -7.87 -19.19 -20.84
C ASP A 81 -7.65 -20.67 -20.52
N TYR A 82 -7.07 -20.96 -19.38
CA TYR A 82 -6.85 -22.31 -18.91
C TYR A 82 -7.73 -22.54 -17.69
N TYR A 83 -8.75 -23.35 -17.89
CA TYR A 83 -9.67 -23.80 -16.86
C TYR A 83 -9.37 -25.25 -16.53
N HIS A 84 -9.27 -25.56 -15.25
CA HIS A 84 -9.18 -26.90 -14.75
C HIS A 84 -10.31 -27.12 -13.74
N GLY A 85 -11.19 -28.07 -14.01
CA GLY A 85 -12.29 -28.44 -13.12
C GLY A 85 -12.08 -29.83 -12.55
N LEU A 86 -12.29 -30.00 -11.25
CA LEU A 86 -12.60 -31.28 -10.67
C LEU A 86 -14.11 -31.47 -10.77
N TYR A 87 -14.55 -32.33 -11.69
CA TYR A 87 -15.94 -32.74 -11.77
C TYR A 87 -16.17 -33.95 -10.86
N CYS A 88 -16.89 -33.78 -9.74
CA CYS A 88 -17.48 -34.91 -9.01
C CYS A 88 -18.99 -34.72 -8.90
N GLU A 89 -19.76 -35.58 -9.57
CA GLU A 89 -21.22 -35.60 -9.49
C GLU A 89 -21.73 -36.21 -8.17
N ASN A 90 -20.96 -37.12 -7.55
CA ASN A 90 -21.30 -37.76 -6.27
C ASN A 90 -20.01 -38.10 -5.51
N CYS A 91 -19.55 -37.18 -4.67
CA CYS A 91 -18.24 -37.25 -4.00
C CYS A 91 -18.28 -38.14 -2.74
N ASP A 92 -18.88 -39.33 -2.84
CA ASP A 92 -18.86 -40.32 -1.75
C ASP A 92 -17.89 -41.48 -1.97
N ASP A 93 -17.44 -41.83 -3.20
CA ASP A 93 -16.43 -42.92 -3.32
C ASP A 93 -15.49 -42.95 -4.55
N ASP A 94 -15.64 -42.14 -5.61
CA ASP A 94 -14.71 -42.17 -6.76
C ASP A 94 -14.49 -40.78 -7.39
N VAL A 95 -13.48 -40.04 -6.91
CA VAL A 95 -13.02 -38.81 -7.58
C VAL A 95 -12.12 -39.22 -8.74
N GLU A 96 -12.61 -39.14 -9.97
CA GLU A 96 -11.77 -39.30 -11.16
C GLU A 96 -10.93 -38.02 -11.34
N PHE A 97 -9.72 -38.02 -10.76
CA PHE A 97 -8.79 -36.91 -10.90
C PHE A 97 -8.39 -36.74 -12.38
N SER A 98 -8.29 -35.50 -12.85
CA SER A 98 -7.69 -35.27 -14.16
C SER A 98 -6.27 -35.85 -14.20
N LYS A 99 -5.85 -36.30 -15.38
CA LYS A 99 -4.51 -36.87 -15.57
C LYS A 99 -3.38 -35.86 -15.38
N TYR A 100 -3.67 -34.57 -15.45
CA TYR A 100 -2.71 -33.49 -15.20
C TYR A 100 -3.39 -32.36 -14.44
N ASP A 101 -3.15 -32.32 -13.15
CA ASP A 101 -3.77 -31.45 -12.17
C ASP A 101 -3.01 -30.13 -11.94
N LYS A 102 -1.93 -29.89 -12.69
CA LYS A 102 -1.04 -28.73 -12.52
C LYS A 102 -1.30 -27.61 -13.51
N VAL A 103 -0.89 -26.40 -13.15
CA VAL A 103 -0.72 -25.32 -14.12
C VAL A 103 0.45 -25.65 -15.07
N PRO A 104 0.25 -25.71 -16.40
CA PRO A 104 1.28 -26.15 -17.33
C PRO A 104 2.42 -25.14 -17.46
N LYS A 105 3.66 -25.55 -17.16
CA LYS A 105 4.86 -24.69 -17.29
C LYS A 105 5.10 -24.16 -18.71
N ALA A 106 4.53 -24.79 -19.74
CA ALA A 106 4.63 -24.35 -21.13
C ALA A 106 4.13 -22.91 -21.34
N ILE A 107 3.23 -22.40 -20.50
CA ILE A 107 2.74 -21.00 -20.59
C ILE A 107 3.87 -19.98 -20.47
N THR A 108 4.95 -20.29 -19.75
CA THR A 108 6.12 -19.43 -19.57
C THR A 108 6.89 -19.18 -20.88
N LYS A 109 6.68 -20.02 -21.89
CA LYS A 109 7.38 -19.98 -23.18
C LYS A 109 6.60 -19.22 -24.25
N LEU A 110 5.41 -18.71 -23.96
CA LEU A 110 4.55 -18.02 -24.93
C LEU A 110 5.00 -16.56 -25.11
N PRO A 111 5.66 -16.22 -26.24
CA PRO A 111 6.35 -14.94 -26.36
C PRO A 111 5.41 -13.76 -26.67
N LYS A 112 4.20 -14.05 -27.19
CA LYS A 112 3.20 -13.05 -27.59
C LYS A 112 2.00 -12.98 -26.65
N LEU A 113 2.05 -13.65 -25.50
CA LEU A 113 0.94 -13.73 -24.56
C LEU A 113 0.58 -12.33 -24.03
N GLU A 114 -0.65 -11.89 -24.26
CA GLU A 114 -1.19 -10.60 -23.80
C GLU A 114 -2.18 -10.78 -22.67
N THR A 115 -3.02 -11.83 -22.72
CA THR A 115 -3.98 -12.15 -21.66
C THR A 115 -3.84 -13.59 -21.20
N LEU A 116 -3.74 -13.78 -19.89
CA LEU A 116 -3.74 -15.09 -19.26
C LEU A 116 -4.84 -15.16 -18.20
N SER A 117 -5.70 -16.17 -18.30
CA SER A 117 -6.64 -16.58 -17.26
C SER A 117 -6.29 -18.00 -16.84
N LEU A 118 -6.02 -18.18 -15.55
CA LEU A 118 -5.83 -19.47 -14.90
C LEU A 118 -6.98 -19.65 -13.92
N SER A 119 -7.85 -20.63 -14.15
CA SER A 119 -9.01 -20.91 -13.33
C SER A 119 -8.99 -22.37 -12.87
N TYR A 120 -9.18 -22.59 -11.57
CA TYR A 120 -9.23 -23.91 -10.97
C TYR A 120 -10.51 -24.03 -10.13
N ASN A 121 -11.33 -25.04 -10.44
CA ASN A 121 -12.54 -25.35 -9.68
C ASN A 121 -12.35 -26.69 -8.97
N GLY A 122 -11.95 -26.67 -7.69
CA GLY A 122 -11.81 -27.85 -6.84
C GLY A 122 -12.66 -27.77 -5.59
N TYR A 123 -13.21 -28.90 -5.13
CA TYR A 123 -13.88 -29.00 -3.83
C TYR A 123 -12.88 -28.72 -2.70
N ARG A 124 -13.30 -27.84 -1.78
CA ARG A 124 -12.45 -27.05 -0.86
C ARG A 124 -11.54 -27.83 0.08
N GLU A 125 -11.83 -29.10 0.34
CA GLU A 125 -11.14 -29.87 1.37
C GLU A 125 -9.94 -30.69 0.81
N TYR A 126 -9.82 -30.82 -0.52
CA TYR A 126 -8.90 -31.80 -1.11
C TYR A 126 -7.94 -31.30 -2.19
N ALA A 127 -8.18 -30.17 -2.87
CA ALA A 127 -7.28 -29.73 -3.95
C ALA A 127 -7.46 -28.25 -4.35
N ARG A 128 -6.70 -27.35 -3.74
CA ARG A 128 -6.26 -26.14 -4.44
C ARG A 128 -4.82 -26.39 -4.89
N ASP A 129 -4.57 -26.40 -6.20
CA ASP A 129 -3.19 -26.47 -6.68
C ASP A 129 -2.48 -25.15 -6.36
N THR A 130 -1.39 -25.24 -5.61
CA THR A 130 -0.51 -24.09 -5.39
C THR A 130 0.23 -23.84 -6.69
N ILE A 131 0.16 -22.61 -7.21
CA ILE A 131 0.92 -22.24 -8.39
C ILE A 131 2.41 -22.47 -8.09
N GLY A 132 2.98 -23.47 -8.77
CA GLY A 132 4.37 -23.83 -8.60
C GLY A 132 5.31 -22.66 -8.87
N LYS A 133 6.49 -22.72 -8.26
CA LYS A 133 7.57 -21.77 -8.53
C LYS A 133 7.87 -21.69 -10.03
N ASP A 134 8.18 -20.48 -10.49
CA ASP A 134 8.54 -20.13 -11.87
C ASP A 134 7.40 -20.17 -12.89
N VAL A 135 6.19 -20.55 -12.49
CA VAL A 135 5.04 -20.66 -13.41
C VAL A 135 4.52 -19.29 -13.87
N LEU A 136 4.65 -18.25 -13.04
CA LEU A 136 4.25 -16.87 -13.40
C LEU A 136 5.43 -16.02 -13.91
N LYS A 137 6.57 -16.64 -14.24
CA LYS A 137 7.63 -16.02 -15.05
C LYS A 137 7.19 -15.91 -16.51
N LEU A 138 6.19 -15.08 -16.76
CA LEU A 138 5.57 -14.88 -18.07
C LEU A 138 6.33 -13.85 -18.90
N SER A 139 5.98 -13.77 -20.19
CA SER A 139 6.46 -12.71 -21.07
C SER A 139 6.01 -11.33 -20.58
N ASN A 140 6.86 -10.31 -20.75
CA ASN A 140 6.50 -8.92 -20.46
C ASN A 140 5.44 -8.34 -21.41
N THR A 141 4.96 -9.11 -22.40
CA THR A 141 3.82 -8.73 -23.24
C THR A 141 2.47 -8.82 -22.53
N VAL A 142 2.42 -9.51 -21.38
CA VAL A 142 1.18 -9.72 -20.62
C VAL A 142 0.65 -8.40 -20.07
N LYS A 143 -0.60 -8.08 -20.43
CA LYS A 143 -1.36 -6.90 -19.98
C LYS A 143 -2.50 -7.27 -19.03
N SER A 144 -3.00 -8.49 -19.10
CA SER A 144 -4.09 -8.96 -18.24
C SER A 144 -3.77 -10.33 -17.66
N LEU A 145 -3.85 -10.44 -16.33
CA LEU A 145 -3.68 -11.69 -15.60
C LEU A 145 -4.88 -11.92 -14.69
N THR A 146 -5.51 -13.08 -14.81
CA THR A 146 -6.56 -13.56 -13.92
C THR A 146 -6.12 -14.87 -13.30
N LEU A 147 -6.17 -14.94 -11.97
CA LEU A 147 -5.92 -16.13 -11.17
C LEU A 147 -7.22 -16.40 -10.39
N ALA A 148 -7.89 -17.50 -10.67
CA ALA A 148 -9.15 -17.87 -10.07
C ALA A 148 -9.09 -19.27 -9.47
N GLY A 149 -9.40 -19.41 -8.18
CA GLY A 149 -9.43 -20.70 -7.46
C GLY A 149 -8.07 -21.41 -7.30
N VAL A 150 -6.96 -20.70 -7.52
CA VAL A 150 -5.58 -21.24 -7.45
C VAL A 150 -4.85 -20.66 -6.25
N GLU A 151 -4.06 -21.44 -5.51
CA GLU A 151 -3.31 -20.87 -4.38
C GLU A 151 -2.05 -20.14 -4.84
N ILE A 152 -1.88 -18.88 -4.43
CA ILE A 152 -0.64 -18.12 -4.64
C ILE A 152 0.20 -18.01 -3.37
N ASN A 153 1.52 -17.98 -3.55
CA ASN A 153 2.51 -17.75 -2.50
C ASN A 153 3.39 -16.52 -2.82
N GLU A 154 4.35 -16.23 -1.94
CA GLU A 154 5.25 -15.08 -2.08
C GLU A 154 6.13 -15.13 -3.35
N ASP A 155 6.59 -16.31 -3.77
CA ASP A 155 7.33 -16.47 -5.03
C ASP A 155 6.44 -16.04 -6.21
N ASN A 156 5.16 -16.42 -6.20
CA ASN A 156 4.20 -16.00 -7.24
C ASN A 156 3.96 -14.48 -7.22
N VAL A 157 3.81 -13.86 -6.05
CA VAL A 157 3.67 -12.39 -5.92
C VAL A 157 4.91 -11.68 -6.49
N ASN A 158 6.10 -12.19 -6.18
CA ASN A 158 7.37 -11.66 -6.70
C ASN A 158 7.50 -11.85 -8.22
N GLU A 159 6.98 -12.94 -8.78
CA GLU A 159 6.92 -13.16 -10.22
C GLU A 159 5.94 -12.18 -10.91
N ILE A 160 4.73 -12.02 -10.38
CA ILE A 160 3.74 -11.07 -10.88
C ILE A 160 4.30 -9.64 -10.85
N SER A 161 5.06 -9.28 -9.81
CA SER A 161 5.65 -7.93 -9.68
C SER A 161 6.61 -7.54 -10.83
N LYS A 162 7.07 -8.52 -11.62
CA LYS A 162 7.95 -8.31 -12.78
C LYS A 162 7.17 -7.99 -14.06
N LEU A 163 5.86 -8.24 -14.09
CA LEU A 163 4.97 -7.98 -15.21
C LEU A 163 4.62 -6.48 -15.29
N THR A 164 5.63 -5.64 -15.52
CA THR A 164 5.49 -4.16 -15.45
C THR A 164 4.57 -3.54 -16.52
N ASN A 165 4.14 -4.33 -17.52
CA ASN A 165 3.14 -3.94 -18.51
C ASN A 165 1.69 -4.30 -18.13
N LEU A 166 1.48 -4.87 -16.95
CA LEU A 166 0.17 -5.32 -16.50
C LEU A 166 -0.77 -4.13 -16.27
N GLU A 167 -1.94 -4.19 -16.90
CA GLU A 167 -3.02 -3.21 -16.84
C GLU A 167 -4.20 -3.75 -16.01
N THR A 168 -4.39 -5.06 -16.00
CA THR A 168 -5.45 -5.76 -15.24
C THR A 168 -4.86 -6.93 -14.44
N LEU A 169 -5.15 -6.95 -13.15
CA LEU A 169 -4.82 -8.06 -12.25
C LEU A 169 -6.07 -8.47 -11.46
N ASN A 170 -6.50 -9.71 -11.64
CA ASN A 170 -7.61 -10.28 -10.89
C ASN A 170 -7.12 -11.51 -10.11
N ILE A 171 -7.34 -11.50 -8.79
CA ILE A 171 -7.03 -12.58 -7.87
C ILE A 171 -8.34 -12.97 -7.19
N ILE A 172 -8.92 -14.10 -7.59
CA ILE A 172 -10.29 -14.52 -7.24
C ILE A 172 -10.24 -15.87 -6.54
N SER A 173 -10.76 -16.00 -5.32
CA SER A 173 -10.78 -17.24 -4.53
C SER A 173 -9.42 -17.97 -4.48
N SER A 174 -8.34 -17.21 -4.58
CA SER A 174 -6.98 -17.68 -4.86
C SER A 174 -6.04 -17.50 -3.66
N VAL A 175 -6.58 -17.06 -2.54
CA VAL A 175 -5.79 -16.66 -1.40
C VAL A 175 -6.08 -17.67 -0.30
N ARG A 176 -5.05 -18.44 0.05
CA ARG A 176 -4.86 -18.94 1.41
C ARG A 176 -3.73 -18.12 2.01
N ALA A 177 -3.99 -16.85 2.31
CA ALA A 177 -3.05 -15.94 2.93
C ALA A 177 -2.65 -16.59 4.24
N ARG A 178 -1.49 -17.24 4.20
CA ARG A 178 -0.74 -17.39 5.43
C ARG A 178 -0.55 -15.96 5.96
N LYS A 179 -0.71 -15.80 7.27
CA LYS A 179 -0.78 -14.51 7.98
C LYS A 179 0.42 -13.58 7.70
N ASP A 180 1.45 -14.11 7.04
CA ASP A 180 2.75 -13.54 6.68
C ASP A 180 2.89 -13.15 5.20
N MET A 181 1.92 -13.38 4.31
CA MET A 181 2.10 -13.05 2.89
C MET A 181 2.10 -11.53 2.64
N GLU A 182 3.20 -11.02 2.08
CA GLU A 182 3.38 -9.60 1.76
C GLU A 182 3.11 -9.30 0.28
N PHE A 183 2.20 -8.36 0.01
CA PHE A 183 1.87 -7.90 -1.35
C PHE A 183 2.64 -6.65 -1.78
N ASP A 184 3.57 -6.16 -0.96
CA ASP A 184 4.25 -4.88 -1.19
C ASP A 184 5.07 -4.85 -2.49
N ALA A 185 5.51 -6.00 -2.99
CA ALA A 185 6.18 -6.11 -4.29
C ALA A 185 5.28 -5.61 -5.45
N LEU A 186 3.95 -5.78 -5.35
CA LEU A 186 3.01 -5.39 -6.40
C LEU A 186 2.90 -3.86 -6.61
N LYS A 187 3.51 -3.04 -5.73
CA LYS A 187 3.60 -1.58 -5.94
C LYS A 187 4.35 -1.20 -7.23
N SER A 188 5.16 -2.11 -7.79
CA SER A 188 5.87 -1.92 -9.06
C SER A 188 4.94 -1.85 -10.27
N LEU A 189 3.70 -2.34 -10.16
CA LEU A 189 2.74 -2.49 -11.25
C LEU A 189 2.01 -1.18 -11.57
N THR A 190 2.80 -0.14 -11.84
CA THR A 190 2.34 1.25 -11.98
C THR A 190 1.40 1.49 -13.16
N LYS A 191 1.29 0.56 -14.12
CA LYS A 191 0.34 0.62 -15.25
C LYS A 191 -1.03 0.02 -14.94
N LEU A 192 -1.24 -0.60 -13.78
CA LEU A 192 -2.53 -1.17 -13.41
C LEU A 192 -3.62 -0.11 -13.44
N THR A 193 -4.66 -0.40 -14.21
CA THR A 193 -5.92 0.35 -14.25
C THR A 193 -7.05 -0.40 -13.55
N THR A 194 -6.94 -1.73 -13.45
CA THR A 194 -7.95 -2.60 -12.84
C THR A 194 -7.29 -3.57 -11.88
N LEU A 195 -7.78 -3.60 -10.64
CA LEU A 195 -7.36 -4.55 -9.62
C LEU A 195 -8.60 -5.16 -8.97
N GLU A 196 -8.69 -6.48 -9.00
CA GLU A 196 -9.69 -7.25 -8.28
C GLU A 196 -9.01 -8.23 -7.32
N ILE A 197 -9.41 -8.18 -6.05
CA ILE A 197 -9.04 -9.15 -5.03
C ILE A 197 -10.34 -9.63 -4.38
N THR A 198 -10.78 -10.83 -4.73
CA THR A 198 -12.04 -11.39 -4.28
C THR A 198 -11.78 -12.75 -3.65
N ASP A 199 -12.38 -13.06 -2.50
CA ASP A 199 -12.42 -14.42 -1.94
C ASP A 199 -13.80 -14.62 -1.32
N PHE A 200 -14.39 -15.80 -1.49
CA PHE A 200 -15.73 -16.08 -0.95
C PHE A 200 -15.69 -17.13 0.17
N HIS A 201 -14.50 -17.65 0.49
CA HIS A 201 -14.33 -18.94 1.15
C HIS A 201 -13.36 -18.89 2.32
N HIS A 202 -12.43 -17.94 2.33
CA HIS A 202 -11.58 -17.59 3.48
C HIS A 202 -11.46 -16.07 3.59
N PHE A 203 -11.71 -15.53 4.79
CA PHE A 203 -11.61 -14.10 5.01
C PHE A 203 -10.19 -13.73 5.47
N GLU A 204 -9.42 -13.05 4.62
CA GLU A 204 -7.97 -13.04 4.82
C GLU A 204 -7.36 -11.66 4.99
N LEU A 205 -7.75 -10.70 4.16
CA LEU A 205 -7.29 -9.33 4.34
C LEU A 205 -8.08 -8.65 5.46
N GLU A 206 -7.43 -8.35 6.58
CA GLU A 206 -8.02 -7.52 7.65
C GLU A 206 -8.01 -6.02 7.30
N ASN A 207 -7.18 -5.61 6.34
CA ASN A 207 -7.02 -4.23 5.90
C ASN A 207 -6.76 -4.17 4.40
N ILE A 208 -7.09 -3.04 3.76
CA ILE A 208 -6.69 -2.75 2.38
C ILE A 208 -5.15 -2.63 2.31
N PRO A 209 -4.44 -3.48 1.53
CA PRO A 209 -2.98 -3.49 1.47
C PRO A 209 -2.35 -2.16 1.02
N ASN A 210 -1.20 -1.81 1.60
CA ASN A 210 -0.56 -0.51 1.37
C ASN A 210 -0.09 -0.28 -0.07
N PHE A 211 0.31 -1.33 -0.80
CA PHE A 211 0.76 -1.21 -2.19
C PHE A 211 -0.30 -0.57 -3.10
N ILE A 212 -1.58 -0.80 -2.79
CA ILE A 212 -2.72 -0.30 -3.58
C ILE A 212 -2.68 1.23 -3.66
N TYR A 213 -2.33 1.92 -2.56
CA TYR A 213 -2.26 3.39 -2.53
C TYR A 213 -1.18 3.97 -3.45
N SER A 214 -0.24 3.14 -3.95
CA SER A 214 0.80 3.53 -4.89
C SER A 214 0.36 3.42 -6.36
N LEU A 215 -0.76 2.73 -6.63
CA LEU A 215 -1.28 2.48 -7.99
C LEU A 215 -2.09 3.68 -8.49
N THR A 216 -1.43 4.82 -8.70
CA THR A 216 -2.10 6.10 -9.02
C THR A 216 -2.87 6.11 -10.35
N ASN A 217 -2.62 5.14 -11.26
CA ASN A 217 -3.36 4.97 -12.51
C ASN A 217 -4.63 4.11 -12.36
N LEU A 218 -4.88 3.55 -11.17
CA LEU A 218 -6.00 2.66 -10.93
C LEU A 218 -7.33 3.40 -11.14
N LYS A 219 -8.21 2.78 -11.95
CA LYS A 219 -9.54 3.25 -12.29
C LYS A 219 -10.61 2.38 -11.63
N SER A 220 -10.38 1.09 -11.52
CA SER A 220 -11.30 0.13 -10.89
C SER A 220 -10.59 -0.63 -9.79
N LEU A 221 -11.16 -0.58 -8.59
CA LEU A 221 -10.72 -1.38 -7.45
C LEU A 221 -11.90 -2.18 -6.90
N THR A 222 -11.75 -3.49 -6.90
CA THR A 222 -12.67 -4.42 -6.24
C THR A 222 -11.91 -5.18 -5.15
N ILE A 223 -12.36 -5.08 -3.90
CA ILE A 223 -11.90 -5.94 -2.82
C ILE A 223 -13.13 -6.53 -2.13
N LYS A 224 -13.49 -7.76 -2.49
CA LYS A 224 -14.75 -8.37 -2.07
C LYS A 224 -14.53 -9.60 -1.19
N GLY A 225 -15.39 -9.80 -0.21
CA GLY A 225 -15.43 -11.05 0.56
C GLY A 225 -14.24 -11.24 1.51
N GLN A 226 -13.59 -10.16 1.95
CA GLN A 226 -12.45 -10.19 2.87
C GLN A 226 -12.86 -9.85 4.32
N ASN A 227 -11.86 -9.76 5.21
CA ASN A 227 -12.03 -9.39 6.62
C ASN A 227 -11.79 -7.89 6.87
N ILE A 228 -11.95 -7.03 5.85
CA ILE A 228 -11.60 -5.60 5.98
C ILE A 228 -12.53 -4.93 6.98
N LYS A 229 -11.96 -4.33 8.03
CA LYS A 229 -12.73 -3.71 9.13
C LYS A 229 -12.95 -2.20 8.98
N THR A 230 -12.10 -1.54 8.20
CA THR A 230 -12.11 -0.07 8.06
C THR A 230 -11.79 0.34 6.63
N ILE A 231 -12.32 1.50 6.22
CA ILE A 231 -11.92 2.18 4.99
C ILE A 231 -10.94 3.30 5.38
N PRO A 232 -9.67 3.28 4.96
CA PRO A 232 -8.70 4.30 5.35
C PRO A 232 -8.76 5.54 4.44
N ASP A 233 -8.47 6.72 5.01
CA ASP A 233 -8.41 7.99 4.26
C ASP A 233 -7.43 7.96 3.08
N LYS A 234 -6.39 7.12 3.17
CA LYS A 234 -5.39 6.93 2.12
C LYS A 234 -6.00 6.46 0.79
N LEU A 235 -7.18 5.83 0.80
CA LEU A 235 -7.84 5.43 -0.45
C LEU A 235 -8.14 6.64 -1.36
N SER A 236 -8.30 7.83 -0.77
CA SER A 236 -8.49 9.09 -1.49
C SER A 236 -7.27 9.54 -2.33
N THR A 237 -6.12 8.86 -2.25
CA THR A 237 -4.94 9.12 -3.11
C THR A 237 -5.13 8.62 -4.54
N LEU A 238 -6.04 7.67 -4.77
CA LEU A 238 -6.31 7.06 -6.06
C LEU A 238 -7.18 7.98 -6.93
N LYS A 239 -6.66 9.15 -7.31
CA LYS A 239 -7.42 10.21 -8.00
C LYS A 239 -8.04 9.82 -9.35
N ASN A 240 -7.62 8.69 -9.93
CA ASN A 240 -8.17 8.16 -11.17
C ASN A 240 -9.31 7.15 -10.98
N LEU A 241 -9.65 6.80 -9.74
CA LEU A 241 -10.65 5.79 -9.44
C LEU A 241 -12.05 6.25 -9.90
N THR A 242 -12.67 5.41 -10.73
CA THR A 242 -14.05 5.55 -11.24
C THR A 242 -14.98 4.50 -10.63
N TYR A 243 -14.44 3.37 -10.18
CA TYR A 243 -15.20 2.26 -9.60
C TYR A 243 -14.53 1.75 -8.32
N LEU A 244 -15.30 1.67 -7.24
CA LEU A 244 -14.88 1.11 -5.95
C LEU A 244 -15.93 0.11 -5.44
N ASP A 245 -15.53 -1.14 -5.28
CA ASP A 245 -16.35 -2.18 -4.65
C ASP A 245 -15.62 -2.76 -3.45
N LEU A 246 -16.18 -2.54 -2.25
CA LEU A 246 -15.73 -3.09 -0.98
C LEU A 246 -16.84 -3.94 -0.35
N SER A 247 -17.67 -4.57 -1.17
CA SER A 247 -18.78 -5.38 -0.68
C SER A 247 -18.33 -6.68 0.00
N GLY A 248 -19.17 -7.25 0.87
CA GLY A 248 -18.90 -8.54 1.51
C GLY A 248 -17.71 -8.53 2.47
N ASN A 249 -17.39 -7.37 3.07
CA ASN A 249 -16.31 -7.25 4.05
C ASN A 249 -16.86 -7.16 5.48
N GLN A 250 -15.99 -6.85 6.45
CA GLN A 250 -16.35 -6.73 7.87
C GLN A 250 -16.33 -5.27 8.35
N ILE A 251 -16.67 -4.31 7.48
CA ILE A 251 -16.51 -2.88 7.78
C ILE A 251 -17.52 -2.46 8.86
N ASP A 252 -17.00 -2.00 10.00
CA ASP A 252 -17.75 -1.47 11.15
C ASP A 252 -17.21 -0.10 11.61
N SER A 253 -16.94 0.79 10.64
CA SER A 253 -16.32 2.09 10.87
C SER A 253 -17.10 3.24 10.24
N GLU A 254 -16.69 4.47 10.55
CA GLU A 254 -17.16 5.64 9.82
C GLU A 254 -16.75 5.57 8.35
N LEU A 255 -17.62 6.06 7.46
CA LEU A 255 -17.31 6.29 6.05
C LEU A 255 -16.44 7.54 5.93
N PRO A 256 -15.19 7.45 5.44
CA PRO A 256 -14.29 8.59 5.45
C PRO A 256 -14.75 9.69 4.50
N GLU A 257 -14.87 10.94 5.00
CA GLU A 257 -15.22 12.10 4.17
C GLU A 257 -14.17 12.37 3.07
N SER A 258 -12.93 11.90 3.26
CA SER A 258 -11.84 12.02 2.28
C SER A 258 -12.14 11.34 0.94
N LEU A 259 -13.04 10.34 0.89
CA LEU A 259 -13.49 9.72 -0.36
C LEU A 259 -14.24 10.70 -1.27
N ASN A 260 -14.77 11.81 -0.72
CA ASN A 260 -15.33 12.89 -1.53
C ASN A 260 -14.28 13.59 -2.41
N ASN A 261 -12.98 13.40 -2.12
CA ASN A 261 -11.88 13.94 -2.94
C ASN A 261 -11.55 13.08 -4.17
N LEU A 262 -12.26 11.98 -4.40
CA LEU A 262 -12.12 11.12 -5.59
C LEU A 262 -12.99 11.65 -6.73
N SER A 263 -12.65 12.81 -7.31
CA SER A 263 -13.52 13.55 -8.23
C SER A 263 -14.00 12.78 -9.48
N LYS A 264 -13.41 11.62 -9.81
CA LYS A 264 -13.82 10.75 -10.92
C LYS A 264 -14.67 9.54 -10.49
N LEU A 265 -14.93 9.33 -9.20
CA LEU A 265 -15.61 8.15 -8.69
C LEU A 265 -17.09 8.15 -9.10
N GLU A 266 -17.45 7.23 -9.98
CA GLU A 266 -18.81 7.12 -10.52
C GLU A 266 -19.64 6.04 -9.82
N HIS A 267 -18.97 4.98 -9.36
CA HIS A 267 -19.62 3.81 -8.77
C HIS A 267 -18.98 3.45 -7.43
N ILE A 268 -19.80 3.33 -6.40
CA ILE A 268 -19.40 2.80 -5.10
C ILE A 268 -20.35 1.68 -4.66
N ASN A 269 -19.78 0.56 -4.24
CA ASN A 269 -20.52 -0.57 -3.67
C ASN A 269 -19.95 -0.94 -2.30
N LEU A 270 -20.75 -0.78 -1.26
CA LEU A 270 -20.39 -1.10 0.13
C LEU A 270 -21.37 -2.08 0.79
N GLN A 271 -22.20 -2.80 0.02
CA GLN A 271 -23.15 -3.77 0.56
C GLN A 271 -22.44 -4.94 1.30
N GLU A 272 -23.20 -5.75 2.03
CA GLU A 272 -22.72 -6.94 2.73
C GLU A 272 -21.58 -6.68 3.74
N ASN A 273 -21.53 -5.47 4.31
CA ASN A 273 -20.70 -5.11 5.46
C ASN A 273 -21.46 -5.19 6.80
N VAL A 274 -20.74 -5.02 7.92
CA VAL A 274 -21.30 -5.04 9.28
C VAL A 274 -22.16 -3.81 9.54
N ASN A 275 -21.54 -2.62 9.65
CA ASN A 275 -22.26 -1.37 9.87
C ASN A 275 -21.39 -0.16 9.50
N ILE A 276 -21.73 0.51 8.39
CA ILE A 276 -21.05 1.73 7.97
C ILE A 276 -21.70 2.92 8.66
N LYS A 277 -20.90 3.79 9.27
CA LYS A 277 -21.37 4.90 10.12
C LYS A 277 -21.10 6.26 9.47
N GLY A 278 -21.84 7.28 9.90
CA GLY A 278 -21.54 8.68 9.57
C GLY A 278 -22.41 9.22 8.45
N LYS A 279 -21.79 9.88 7.47
CA LYS A 279 -22.48 10.60 6.39
C LYS A 279 -22.30 9.88 5.07
N THR A 280 -23.33 9.86 4.23
CA THR A 280 -23.19 9.45 2.84
C THR A 280 -22.21 10.36 2.10
N LEU A 281 -21.54 9.84 1.06
CA LEU A 281 -20.68 10.66 0.21
C LEU A 281 -21.49 11.79 -0.46
N THR A 282 -20.79 12.83 -0.90
CA THR A 282 -21.34 14.03 -1.56
C THR A 282 -20.69 14.32 -2.91
N ASN A 283 -19.84 13.40 -3.37
CA ASN A 283 -19.15 13.52 -4.65
C ASN A 283 -20.13 13.62 -5.82
N SER A 284 -20.02 14.69 -6.60
CA SER A 284 -20.91 14.99 -7.72
C SER A 284 -20.74 14.05 -8.91
N SER A 285 -19.63 13.30 -9.03
CA SER A 285 -19.46 12.31 -10.10
C SER A 285 -20.14 10.98 -9.82
N LEU A 286 -20.61 10.73 -8.59
CA LEU A 286 -21.28 9.48 -8.23
C LEU A 286 -22.59 9.32 -8.99
N LYS A 287 -22.65 8.28 -9.82
CA LYS A 287 -23.82 7.84 -10.58
C LYS A 287 -24.53 6.69 -9.87
N LYS A 288 -23.78 5.79 -9.22
CA LYS A 288 -24.32 4.62 -8.53
C LYS A 288 -23.70 4.45 -7.15
N CYS A 289 -24.55 4.33 -6.14
CA CYS A 289 -24.18 4.14 -4.76
C CYS A 289 -25.00 3.00 -4.17
N ILE A 290 -24.33 1.89 -3.86
CA ILE A 290 -24.95 0.70 -3.28
C ILE A 290 -24.55 0.63 -1.81
N TYR A 291 -25.52 0.88 -0.93
CA TYR A 291 -25.42 0.76 0.52
C TYR A 291 -26.50 -0.21 1.03
N GLU A 292 -26.42 -0.63 2.29
CA GLU A 292 -27.53 -1.31 2.96
C GLU A 292 -28.31 -0.37 3.88
N SER A 293 -29.62 -0.57 3.96
CA SER A 293 -30.51 0.19 4.83
C SER A 293 -30.21 0.01 6.33
N LYS A 294 -29.52 -1.07 6.71
CA LYS A 294 -29.12 -1.33 8.11
C LYS A 294 -27.96 -0.44 8.59
N TYR A 295 -27.30 0.29 7.68
CA TYR A 295 -26.15 1.13 8.02
C TYR A 295 -26.56 2.38 8.81
N SER A 296 -25.73 2.75 9.78
CA SER A 296 -25.87 3.95 10.60
C SER A 296 -25.42 5.21 9.86
N LEU A 297 -25.96 5.41 8.66
CA LEU A 297 -25.67 6.54 7.77
C LEU A 297 -26.79 7.57 7.79
N CYS A 298 -26.43 8.83 7.62
CA CYS A 298 -27.35 9.90 7.28
C CYS A 298 -27.03 10.49 5.90
N LYS A 299 -28.05 11.01 5.21
CA LYS A 299 -27.95 11.63 3.89
C LYS A 299 -27.37 13.05 4.00
N ALA A 300 -26.14 13.25 3.55
CA ALA A 300 -25.38 14.51 3.71
C ALA A 300 -25.85 15.68 2.83
N LYS A 301 -26.40 15.37 1.65
CA LYS A 301 -27.01 16.30 0.68
C LYS A 301 -28.00 15.51 -0.18
N ASP A 302 -28.83 16.18 -0.98
CA ASP A 302 -29.53 15.54 -2.09
C ASP A 302 -28.56 14.79 -3.01
N MET A 303 -28.60 13.48 -2.86
CA MET A 303 -27.76 12.50 -3.54
C MET A 303 -28.71 11.58 -4.30
N ASN A 304 -28.54 11.50 -5.62
CA ASN A 304 -29.44 10.77 -6.52
C ASN A 304 -28.82 9.46 -7.04
N CYS A 305 -27.77 8.96 -6.39
CA CYS A 305 -27.07 7.74 -6.79
C CYS A 305 -27.56 6.48 -6.05
N PHE A 306 -28.45 6.61 -5.06
CA PHE A 306 -28.89 5.47 -4.26
C PHE A 306 -29.68 4.46 -5.08
N GLU A 307 -29.29 3.20 -5.01
CA GLU A 307 -29.99 2.05 -5.60
C GLU A 307 -30.84 1.31 -4.55
N ASN A 308 -31.65 0.35 -5.00
CA ASN A 308 -32.39 -0.59 -4.14
C ASN A 308 -33.38 0.06 -3.14
N ASN A 309 -33.93 1.23 -3.46
CA ASN A 309 -34.86 1.99 -2.60
C ASN A 309 -34.30 2.29 -1.20
N VAL A 310 -32.98 2.34 -1.04
CA VAL A 310 -32.36 2.70 0.24
C VAL A 310 -32.53 4.18 0.47
N THR A 311 -33.20 4.54 1.57
CA THR A 311 -33.37 5.92 2.00
C THR A 311 -32.77 6.11 3.38
N PHE A 312 -31.83 7.05 3.50
CA PHE A 312 -31.29 7.49 4.78
C PHE A 312 -31.96 8.82 5.18
N GLU A 313 -32.20 9.01 6.48
CA GLU A 313 -32.63 10.30 7.00
C GLU A 313 -31.62 11.38 6.67
N ALA A 314 -32.08 12.61 6.42
CA ALA A 314 -31.19 13.75 6.24
C ALA A 314 -30.28 13.86 7.47
N CYS A 315 -28.98 14.07 7.23
CA CYS A 315 -28.07 14.38 8.31
C CYS A 315 -28.61 15.58 9.08
N LYS A 316 -28.76 15.42 10.41
CA LYS A 316 -29.04 16.55 11.30
C LYS A 316 -28.03 17.63 10.95
N SER A 317 -28.51 18.85 10.67
CA SER A 317 -27.67 19.95 10.25
C SER A 317 -26.46 20.02 11.17
N ASP A 318 -25.26 19.77 10.64
CA ASP A 318 -24.03 20.09 11.34
C ASP A 318 -24.10 21.59 11.58
N LYS A 319 -24.50 22.00 12.79
CA LYS A 319 -24.51 23.41 13.16
C LYS A 319 -23.11 23.96 13.26
N THR A 320 -22.08 23.16 12.96
CA THR A 320 -20.65 23.48 12.97
C THR A 320 -20.30 24.84 12.39
N ASN A 321 -21.09 25.44 11.47
CA ASN A 321 -20.88 26.80 10.94
C ASN A 321 -21.94 27.84 11.32
N VAL A 322 -22.97 27.48 12.08
CA VAL A 322 -23.99 28.41 12.60
C VAL A 322 -23.43 29.13 13.82
N ILE A 323 -23.51 30.46 13.85
CA ILE A 323 -23.14 31.23 15.04
C ILE A 323 -24.26 31.09 16.07
N SER A 324 -23.91 30.58 17.25
CA SER A 324 -24.79 30.40 18.38
C SER A 324 -25.41 31.72 18.84
N SER A 325 -26.74 31.73 18.97
CA SER A 325 -27.53 32.87 19.46
C SER A 325 -28.04 32.68 20.89
N ASP A 326 -27.99 31.46 21.44
CA ASP A 326 -28.45 31.10 22.78
C ASP A 326 -27.30 30.82 23.77
N GLY A 327 -26.06 30.99 23.31
CA GLY A 327 -24.84 30.78 24.09
C GLY A 327 -24.37 29.33 24.15
N ARG A 328 -25.02 28.37 23.48
CA ARG A 328 -24.57 26.97 23.38
C ARG A 328 -23.69 26.73 22.16
N CYS A 329 -22.70 25.86 22.25
CA CYS A 329 -21.78 25.55 21.16
C CYS A 329 -21.40 24.07 21.13
N GLY A 330 -20.77 23.64 20.04
CA GLY A 330 -20.42 22.24 19.80
C GLY A 330 -21.15 21.67 18.59
N LYS A 331 -20.92 20.39 18.29
CA LYS A 331 -21.44 19.69 17.09
C LYS A 331 -22.92 19.97 16.79
N ASP A 332 -23.75 19.99 17.82
CA ASP A 332 -25.21 20.14 17.71
C ASP A 332 -25.71 21.61 17.79
N TYR A 333 -24.85 22.56 18.19
CA TYR A 333 -25.24 23.95 18.53
C TYR A 333 -24.49 25.01 17.72
N GLY A 334 -23.32 24.68 17.18
CA GLY A 334 -22.52 25.53 16.32
C GLY A 334 -21.42 26.32 17.00
N LYS A 335 -20.92 27.35 16.32
CA LYS A 335 -19.78 28.16 16.77
C LYS A 335 -20.23 29.24 17.73
N CYS A 336 -19.37 29.57 18.68
CA CYS A 336 -19.56 30.76 19.49
C CYS A 336 -19.39 32.04 18.65
N PRO A 337 -20.03 33.14 19.07
CA PRO A 337 -19.77 34.46 18.51
C PRO A 337 -18.27 34.79 18.49
N SER A 338 -17.87 35.64 17.54
CA SER A 338 -16.46 36.04 17.36
C SER A 338 -15.82 36.48 18.69
N GLY A 339 -14.63 35.93 19.00
CA GLY A 339 -13.88 36.21 20.22
C GLY A 339 -14.29 35.39 21.45
N GLN A 340 -15.30 34.53 21.36
CA GLN A 340 -15.69 33.62 22.45
C GLN A 340 -15.16 32.20 22.22
N CYS A 341 -14.94 31.47 23.31
CA CYS A 341 -14.48 30.10 23.36
C CYS A 341 -15.65 29.15 23.58
N CYS A 342 -15.57 27.95 23.00
CA CYS A 342 -16.52 26.89 23.30
C CYS A 342 -15.96 25.98 24.39
N SER A 343 -16.57 25.97 25.57
CA SER A 343 -16.13 25.10 26.67
C SER A 343 -16.37 23.62 26.36
N LYS A 344 -15.75 22.70 27.12
CA LYS A 344 -16.03 21.25 27.03
C LYS A 344 -17.49 20.87 27.27
N TYR A 345 -18.24 21.74 27.94
CA TYR A 345 -19.65 21.56 28.27
C TYR A 345 -20.60 22.16 27.22
N GLY A 346 -20.07 22.68 26.12
CA GLY A 346 -20.88 23.21 25.02
C GLY A 346 -21.49 24.57 25.31
N TRP A 347 -20.77 25.43 26.03
CA TRP A 347 -21.17 26.82 26.30
C TRP A 347 -20.14 27.81 25.81
N CYS A 348 -20.61 28.95 25.32
CA CYS A 348 -19.81 30.08 24.89
C CYS A 348 -19.42 30.98 26.05
N GLY A 349 -18.15 31.39 26.08
CA GLY A 349 -17.65 32.34 27.07
C GLY A 349 -16.23 32.77 26.79
N THR A 350 -15.77 33.82 27.48
CA THR A 350 -14.43 34.42 27.30
C THR A 350 -13.47 34.14 28.46
N LYS A 351 -13.98 33.53 29.54
CA LYS A 351 -13.19 33.23 30.75
C LYS A 351 -12.31 32.00 30.54
N ASP A 352 -11.25 31.90 31.34
CA ASP A 352 -10.24 30.84 31.23
C ASP A 352 -10.81 29.43 31.35
N ASN A 353 -11.86 29.21 32.15
CA ASN A 353 -12.52 27.91 32.26
C ASN A 353 -13.31 27.49 30.99
N TYR A 354 -13.55 28.43 30.07
CA TYR A 354 -14.09 28.14 28.73
C TYR A 354 -12.97 28.00 27.71
N CYS A 355 -11.92 28.80 27.86
CA CYS A 355 -10.94 29.03 26.83
C CYS A 355 -9.67 28.21 26.95
N LYS A 356 -9.28 27.77 28.15
CA LYS A 356 -8.02 27.03 28.35
C LYS A 356 -8.11 25.63 27.74
N PRO A 357 -7.05 25.13 27.09
CA PRO A 357 -7.03 23.78 26.54
C PRO A 357 -7.20 22.73 27.64
N GLU A 358 -6.60 22.98 28.81
CA GLU A 358 -6.72 22.13 30.01
C GLU A 358 -8.16 22.04 30.54
N SER A 359 -9.00 23.04 30.25
CA SER A 359 -10.43 23.06 30.57
C SER A 359 -11.29 22.41 29.47
N GLY A 360 -10.69 21.86 28.42
CA GLY A 360 -11.34 21.14 27.33
C GLY A 360 -12.04 22.03 26.29
N CYS A 361 -11.49 23.21 26.01
CA CYS A 361 -12.02 24.09 25.00
C CYS A 361 -12.09 23.42 23.60
N GLN A 362 -13.24 23.53 22.92
CA GLN A 362 -13.51 22.93 21.62
C GLN A 362 -13.18 23.92 20.49
N SER A 363 -11.99 23.81 19.90
CA SER A 363 -11.47 24.79 18.92
C SER A 363 -12.21 24.84 17.59
N GLU A 364 -12.96 23.80 17.24
CA GLU A 364 -13.82 23.79 16.03
C GLU A 364 -15.02 24.74 16.17
N TYR A 365 -15.40 25.05 17.42
CA TYR A 365 -16.62 25.80 17.76
C TYR A 365 -16.33 27.11 18.51
N GLY A 366 -15.07 27.50 18.72
CA GLY A 366 -14.71 28.73 19.41
C GLY A 366 -13.22 29.01 19.47
N THR A 367 -12.85 30.19 19.98
CA THR A 367 -11.47 30.72 19.93
C THR A 367 -10.67 30.36 21.19
N CYS A 368 -10.22 29.12 21.30
CA CYS A 368 -9.49 28.64 22.49
C CYS A 368 -8.17 29.39 22.74
N LYS A 369 -7.85 29.68 24.01
CA LYS A 369 -6.59 30.26 24.48
C LYS A 369 -5.47 29.21 24.48
N THR A 370 -4.22 29.64 24.50
CA THR A 370 -3.03 28.82 24.76
C THR A 370 -2.32 29.27 26.02
N ASN A 371 -1.53 28.39 26.64
CA ASN A 371 -0.79 28.66 27.88
C ASN A 371 0.42 29.61 27.72
N ASP A 372 0.47 30.40 26.65
CA ASP A 372 1.57 31.34 26.38
C ASP A 372 1.07 32.43 25.42
N ASP A 373 0.96 33.67 25.93
CA ASP A 373 0.45 34.85 25.21
C ASP A 373 1.39 35.32 24.08
N SER A 374 2.49 34.61 23.82
CA SER A 374 3.43 34.89 22.73
C SER A 374 3.28 33.98 21.49
N LYS A 375 2.35 33.02 21.47
CA LYS A 375 2.13 32.11 20.33
C LYS A 375 0.65 31.94 20.00
N LYS A 376 0.15 32.77 19.08
CA LYS A 376 -1.17 32.64 18.44
C LYS A 376 -1.37 31.20 17.92
N ILE A 377 -2.56 30.60 18.03
CA ILE A 377 -2.87 29.36 17.29
C ILE A 377 -3.27 29.74 15.87
N SER A 378 -2.69 29.04 14.90
CA SER A 378 -3.03 29.14 13.48
C SER A 378 -4.50 28.79 13.22
N ASN A 379 -5.20 29.68 12.52
CA ASN A 379 -6.59 29.49 12.08
C ASN A 379 -6.73 29.29 10.56
N ASN A 380 -5.62 29.19 9.84
CA ASN A 380 -5.56 29.06 8.38
C ASN A 380 -4.60 27.94 7.91
N ASN A 381 -4.33 26.97 8.78
CA ASN A 381 -3.42 25.84 8.55
C ASN A 381 -1.94 26.21 8.31
N ARG A 382 -1.52 27.46 8.55
CA ARG A 382 -0.12 27.91 8.47
C ARG A 382 0.54 28.02 9.83
N CYS A 383 1.82 27.69 9.98
CA CYS A 383 2.52 27.83 11.26
C CYS A 383 3.90 28.46 11.08
N GLY A 384 4.48 28.95 12.17
CA GLY A 384 5.75 29.67 12.18
C GLY A 384 5.61 31.05 12.82
N LYS A 385 6.71 31.81 12.86
CA LYS A 385 6.78 33.10 13.58
C LYS A 385 5.64 34.07 13.23
N ASP A 386 5.24 34.14 11.97
CA ASP A 386 4.19 35.06 11.50
C ASP A 386 2.75 34.50 11.64
N TYR A 387 2.62 33.18 11.80
CA TYR A 387 1.32 32.47 11.74
C TYR A 387 0.94 31.76 13.05
N GLY A 388 1.88 31.60 13.97
CA GLY A 388 1.68 30.97 15.26
C GLY A 388 1.80 29.43 15.24
N SER A 389 1.36 28.80 16.32
CA SER A 389 1.42 27.36 16.55
C SER A 389 0.26 26.62 15.93
N CYS A 390 0.46 25.38 15.53
CA CYS A 390 -0.60 24.53 15.03
C CYS A 390 -1.63 24.17 16.12
N PRO A 391 -2.88 23.87 15.73
CA PRO A 391 -3.90 23.38 16.65
C PRO A 391 -3.43 22.15 17.45
N SER A 392 -4.03 21.94 18.62
CA SER A 392 -3.63 20.87 19.55
C SER A 392 -3.55 19.50 18.86
N GLY A 393 -2.42 18.81 19.01
CA GLY A 393 -2.19 17.50 18.40
C GLY A 393 -1.59 17.54 16.98
N GLN A 394 -1.49 18.71 16.37
CA GLN A 394 -0.88 18.89 15.05
C GLN A 394 0.59 19.31 15.13
N CYS A 395 1.29 19.05 14.04
CA CYS A 395 2.70 19.30 13.84
C CYS A 395 2.91 20.42 12.84
N CYS A 396 3.97 21.21 13.03
CA CYS A 396 4.32 22.26 12.10
C CYS A 396 5.42 21.78 11.17
N SER A 397 5.15 21.66 9.87
CA SER A 397 6.19 21.28 8.89
C SER A 397 7.25 22.36 8.70
N LYS A 398 8.39 22.00 8.09
CA LYS A 398 9.44 22.97 7.71
C LYS A 398 8.98 24.08 6.77
N TYR A 399 7.86 23.87 6.09
CA TYR A 399 7.27 24.83 5.15
C TYR A 399 6.21 25.73 5.78
N GLY A 400 6.02 25.63 7.10
CA GLY A 400 5.07 26.46 7.85
C GLY A 400 3.62 26.07 7.59
N TRP A 401 3.33 24.77 7.60
CA TRP A 401 1.98 24.21 7.49
C TRP A 401 1.68 23.24 8.62
N CYS A 402 0.43 23.24 9.09
CA CYS A 402 -0.07 22.36 10.12
C CYS A 402 -0.63 21.05 9.56
N GLY A 403 -0.38 19.94 10.26
CA GLY A 403 -0.97 18.64 9.96
C GLY A 403 -0.53 17.55 10.93
N THR A 404 -1.11 16.36 10.83
CA THR A 404 -0.93 15.27 11.82
C THR A 404 -0.12 14.08 11.31
N ASP A 405 0.14 14.03 10.01
CA ASP A 405 0.89 12.95 9.38
C ASP A 405 2.42 13.19 9.42
N ASP A 406 3.18 12.17 9.04
CA ASP A 406 4.62 12.14 9.21
C ASP A 406 5.40 13.16 8.36
N LYS A 407 4.84 13.71 7.27
CA LYS A 407 5.49 14.82 6.53
C LYS A 407 5.44 16.14 7.32
N TYR A 408 4.46 16.31 8.20
CA TYR A 408 4.41 17.44 9.13
C TYR A 408 5.11 17.12 10.44
N CYS A 409 5.00 15.88 10.91
CA CYS A 409 5.35 15.50 12.27
C CYS A 409 6.77 14.98 12.45
N LEU A 410 7.40 14.34 11.47
CA LEU A 410 8.73 13.78 11.68
C LEU A 410 9.77 14.88 11.80
N ALA A 411 10.53 14.86 12.89
CA ALA A 411 11.70 15.74 13.06
C ALA A 411 12.67 15.63 11.88
N ALA A 412 12.89 14.42 11.35
CA ALA A 412 13.74 14.18 10.16
C ALA A 412 13.21 14.83 8.86
N LYS A 413 11.93 15.21 8.80
CA LYS A 413 11.34 15.95 7.67
C LYS A 413 11.26 17.46 7.94
N GLY A 414 11.87 17.91 9.03
CA GLY A 414 11.97 19.31 9.42
C GLY A 414 10.74 19.82 10.16
N CYS A 415 10.04 18.94 10.90
CA CYS A 415 9.01 19.40 11.82
C CYS A 415 9.60 20.45 12.79
N ASN A 416 8.92 21.60 12.93
CA ASN A 416 9.32 22.68 13.81
C ASN A 416 8.64 22.54 15.18
N PRO A 417 9.39 22.14 16.22
CA PRO A 417 8.84 21.88 17.56
C PRO A 417 8.43 23.15 18.29
N GLU A 418 8.87 24.33 17.83
CA GLU A 418 8.48 25.62 18.40
C GLU A 418 7.00 25.95 18.13
N PHE A 419 6.44 25.43 17.04
CA PHE A 419 5.09 25.74 16.54
C PHE A 419 4.20 24.50 16.34
N GLY A 420 4.61 23.30 16.77
CA GLY A 420 3.80 22.07 16.65
C GLY A 420 4.42 20.85 17.34
N LYS A 421 3.65 19.77 17.49
CA LYS A 421 4.10 18.56 18.22
C LYS A 421 4.89 17.58 17.35
N CYS A 422 6.20 17.75 17.25
CA CYS A 422 7.02 16.86 16.44
C CYS A 422 7.12 15.45 17.03
N LYS A 423 6.98 14.44 16.16
CA LYS A 423 7.36 13.06 16.43
C LYS A 423 8.87 12.94 16.24
N ASP A 424 9.50 12.23 17.17
CA ASP A 424 10.88 11.79 17.00
C ASP A 424 11.00 11.02 15.66
N ALA A 425 12.12 11.21 14.98
CA ALA A 425 12.38 10.54 13.70
C ALA A 425 12.32 9.00 13.81
N TYR A 426 12.48 8.46 15.03
CA TYR A 426 12.48 7.03 15.34
C TYR A 426 11.76 6.80 16.69
N PRO A 427 10.72 5.96 16.76
CA PRO A 427 10.01 5.66 18.01
C PRO A 427 10.92 5.00 19.04
N VAL A 428 10.65 5.21 20.34
CA VAL A 428 11.45 4.59 21.41
C VAL A 428 11.09 3.11 21.52
N SER A 429 12.08 2.24 21.38
CA SER A 429 11.97 0.79 21.46
C SER A 429 11.46 0.32 22.82
N THR A 430 10.40 -0.49 22.81
CA THR A 430 9.82 -1.14 23.99
C THR A 430 10.20 -2.62 24.14
N ASP A 431 10.68 -3.26 23.07
CA ASP A 431 11.05 -4.69 23.03
C ASP A 431 12.57 -4.93 23.08
N GLY A 432 13.37 -3.85 23.10
CA GLY A 432 14.82 -3.89 23.18
C GLY A 432 15.54 -3.95 21.83
N LYS A 433 14.82 -3.89 20.70
CA LYS A 433 15.40 -3.82 19.36
C LYS A 433 15.56 -2.37 18.89
N CYS A 434 16.56 -2.07 18.09
CA CYS A 434 16.80 -0.71 17.60
C CYS A 434 17.40 -0.73 16.19
N GLY A 435 17.37 0.41 15.51
CA GLY A 435 17.83 0.54 14.13
C GLY A 435 16.77 1.16 13.24
N LYS A 436 17.09 1.27 11.95
CA LYS A 436 16.25 1.95 10.94
C LYS A 436 14.79 1.49 10.94
N ASP A 437 14.57 0.19 11.16
CA ASP A 437 13.24 -0.44 11.07
C ASP A 437 12.61 -0.73 12.44
N SER A 438 13.36 -0.59 13.53
CA SER A 438 12.93 -0.95 14.90
C SER A 438 12.85 0.24 15.87
N GLY A 439 13.35 1.41 15.47
CA GLY A 439 13.32 2.62 16.29
C GLY A 439 14.60 2.85 17.09
N ARG A 440 14.56 3.80 18.04
CA ARG A 440 15.70 4.19 18.88
C ARG A 440 15.61 3.60 20.27
N CYS A 441 16.74 3.33 20.89
CA CYS A 441 16.81 2.91 22.27
C CYS A 441 16.32 4.00 23.24
N PRO A 442 15.86 3.62 24.45
CA PRO A 442 15.65 4.53 25.57
C PRO A 442 16.87 5.42 25.82
N SER A 443 16.66 6.62 26.38
CA SER A 443 17.64 7.71 26.45
C SER A 443 18.97 7.38 27.14
N ASP A 444 19.03 6.31 27.92
CA ASP A 444 20.18 5.81 28.66
C ASP A 444 20.89 4.62 27.98
N LYS A 445 20.39 4.15 26.83
CA LYS A 445 20.89 2.94 26.14
C LYS A 445 21.45 3.24 24.75
N CYS A 446 22.35 2.37 24.35
CA CYS A 446 23.07 2.40 23.09
C CYS A 446 22.47 1.39 22.12
N CYS A 447 22.51 1.68 20.82
CA CYS A 447 22.06 0.75 19.79
C CYS A 447 23.26 0.04 19.16
N SER A 448 23.41 -1.27 19.39
CA SER A 448 24.51 -2.05 18.81
C SER A 448 24.40 -2.16 17.28
N LYS A 449 25.50 -2.57 16.62
CA LYS A 449 25.50 -2.89 15.18
C LYS A 449 24.50 -3.97 14.78
N TYR A 450 24.07 -4.80 15.74
CA TYR A 450 23.12 -5.90 15.55
C TYR A 450 21.67 -5.48 15.83
N GLY A 451 21.41 -4.21 16.14
CA GLY A 451 20.07 -3.68 16.33
C GLY A 451 19.43 -4.06 17.66
N TYR A 452 20.23 -4.09 18.73
CA TYR A 452 19.75 -4.29 20.09
C TYR A 452 20.20 -3.18 21.03
N CYS A 453 19.34 -2.85 21.98
CA CYS A 453 19.58 -1.86 23.03
C CYS A 453 20.36 -2.44 24.21
N GLY A 454 21.40 -1.73 24.65
CA GLY A 454 22.16 -2.09 25.84
C GLY A 454 23.10 -0.98 26.29
N THR A 455 23.78 -1.16 27.42
CA THR A 455 24.60 -0.12 28.07
C THR A 455 26.09 -0.44 28.13
N SER A 456 26.51 -1.65 27.75
CA SER A 456 27.92 -2.02 27.77
C SER A 456 28.65 -1.65 26.48
N ASP A 457 29.98 -1.65 26.51
CA ASP A 457 30.84 -1.31 25.37
C ASP A 457 30.51 -2.04 24.07
N LYS A 458 30.02 -3.28 24.14
CA LYS A 458 29.58 -4.03 22.94
C LYS A 458 28.39 -3.40 22.22
N TYR A 459 27.59 -2.59 22.92
CA TYR A 459 26.48 -1.82 22.35
C TYR A 459 26.86 -0.37 22.08
N CYS A 460 27.69 0.22 22.94
CA CYS A 460 27.95 1.66 22.95
C CYS A 460 29.15 2.10 22.12
N SER A 461 30.16 1.25 21.95
CA SER A 461 31.38 1.66 21.25
C SER A 461 31.13 1.89 19.75
N ILE A 462 31.48 3.08 19.27
CA ILE A 462 31.44 3.42 17.84
C ILE A 462 32.30 2.45 17.02
N ASP A 463 33.49 2.07 17.53
CA ASP A 463 34.39 1.11 16.85
C ASP A 463 33.79 -0.30 16.74
N LYS A 464 32.84 -0.64 17.63
CA LYS A 464 32.09 -1.90 17.58
C LYS A 464 30.78 -1.77 16.81
N GLY A 465 30.58 -0.65 16.10
CA GLY A 465 29.47 -0.39 15.20
C GLY A 465 28.20 0.11 15.89
N CYS A 466 28.31 0.82 17.02
CA CYS A 466 27.17 1.48 17.63
C CYS A 466 26.47 2.44 16.64
N GLN A 467 25.16 2.35 16.53
CA GLN A 467 24.34 3.13 15.61
C GLN A 467 23.86 4.43 16.28
N SER A 468 24.58 5.52 16.09
CA SER A 468 24.38 6.80 16.79
C SER A 468 23.05 7.51 16.49
N LEU A 469 22.40 7.16 15.37
CA LEU A 469 21.05 7.64 15.04
C LEU A 469 19.96 6.98 15.90
N PHE A 470 20.25 5.82 16.51
CA PHE A 470 19.27 4.98 17.20
C PHE A 470 19.63 4.72 18.68
N GLY A 471 20.71 5.29 19.21
CA GLY A 471 21.10 5.16 20.61
C GLY A 471 22.33 5.99 20.94
N ARG A 472 22.64 6.15 22.23
CA ARG A 472 23.84 6.90 22.64
C ARG A 472 25.09 6.08 22.33
N CYS A 473 25.98 6.56 21.47
CA CYS A 473 27.25 5.88 21.21
C CYS A 473 28.40 6.61 21.89
N THR A 474 29.36 5.84 22.42
CA THR A 474 30.58 6.34 23.03
C THR A 474 31.73 6.20 22.03
N SER A 475 32.42 7.31 21.79
CA SER A 475 33.71 7.29 21.09
C SER A 475 34.79 6.78 22.04
N SER A 476 35.62 5.87 21.56
CA SER A 476 36.82 5.38 22.22
C SER A 476 37.94 6.43 22.21
N THR A 477 37.70 7.59 22.83
CA THR A 477 38.79 8.49 23.22
C THR A 477 38.62 8.93 24.67
N LYS A 478 38.78 7.98 25.58
CA LYS A 478 39.57 8.23 26.78
C LYS A 478 40.91 7.53 26.60
N THR A 479 41.74 8.08 25.73
CA THR A 479 43.18 7.95 25.93
C THR A 479 43.49 8.87 27.09
N GLU A 480 44.02 8.35 28.20
CA GLU A 480 44.63 9.22 29.20
C GLU A 480 45.69 10.06 28.49
N MET A 481 45.44 11.36 28.34
CA MET A 481 46.42 12.26 27.75
C MET A 481 47.64 12.30 28.67
N LYS A 482 48.75 11.76 28.16
CA LYS A 482 50.08 11.82 28.78
C LYS A 482 50.42 13.28 29.14
N THR A 483 50.97 13.48 30.33
CA THR A 483 51.42 14.79 30.80
C THR A 483 52.74 15.13 30.12
N SER A 484 52.80 16.32 29.52
CA SER A 484 53.98 16.86 28.85
C SER A 484 55.18 16.95 29.81
N THR A 485 56.32 16.47 29.36
CA THR A 485 57.61 16.51 30.08
C THR A 485 58.64 17.44 29.42
N ASN A 486 58.35 17.95 28.22
CA ASN A 486 59.25 18.81 27.42
C ASN A 486 58.77 20.27 27.34
N GLY A 487 57.67 20.61 28.01
CA GLY A 487 57.09 21.95 28.04
C GLY A 487 56.17 22.30 26.85
N LYS A 488 55.97 21.38 25.89
CA LYS A 488 55.04 21.53 24.78
C LYS A 488 53.72 20.82 25.03
N CYS A 489 52.64 21.30 24.44
CA CYS A 489 51.30 20.72 24.62
C CYS A 489 50.51 20.74 23.32
N GLY A 490 49.59 19.80 23.21
CA GLY A 490 48.79 19.61 22.00
C GLY A 490 48.61 18.14 21.67
N LYS A 491 48.01 17.86 20.51
CA LYS A 491 47.59 16.52 20.12
C LYS A 491 48.73 15.48 20.10
N GLU A 492 49.96 15.91 19.83
CA GLU A 492 51.15 15.05 19.78
C GLU A 492 51.89 14.95 21.13
N ASP A 493 52.01 16.08 21.85
CA ASP A 493 52.81 16.22 23.08
C ASP A 493 52.00 15.99 24.38
N GLY A 494 50.67 15.97 24.31
CA GLY A 494 49.79 15.74 25.45
C GLY A 494 49.46 17.01 26.24
N LYS A 495 49.00 16.83 27.49
CA LYS A 495 48.50 17.94 28.34
C LYS A 495 49.60 18.53 29.21
N CYS A 496 49.48 19.81 29.54
CA CYS A 496 50.39 20.44 30.48
C CYS A 496 50.29 19.84 31.89
N PRO A 497 51.37 19.92 32.70
CA PRO A 497 51.33 19.59 34.11
C PRO A 497 50.23 20.33 34.86
N SER A 498 49.73 19.73 35.95
CA SER A 498 48.62 20.28 36.73
C SER A 498 48.85 21.74 37.12
N GLY A 499 47.86 22.60 36.85
CA GLY A 499 47.92 24.03 37.13
C GLY A 499 48.52 24.91 36.02
N GLN A 500 48.97 24.33 34.90
CA GLN A 500 49.48 25.08 33.76
C GLN A 500 48.49 25.11 32.58
N CYS A 501 48.58 26.17 31.79
CA CYS A 501 47.77 26.44 30.61
C CYS A 501 48.54 26.03 29.34
N CYS A 502 47.82 25.57 28.32
CA CYS A 502 48.42 25.32 27.01
C CYS A 502 48.15 26.53 26.10
N SER A 503 49.18 27.28 25.76
CA SER A 503 49.02 28.43 24.87
C SER A 503 48.55 28.02 23.47
N LYS A 504 48.00 28.98 22.71
CA LYS A 504 47.62 28.77 21.30
C LYS A 504 48.76 28.30 20.38
N TYR A 505 50.00 28.44 20.84
CA TYR A 505 51.22 28.02 20.13
C TYR A 505 51.76 26.67 20.62
N GLY A 506 51.03 25.95 21.48
CA GLY A 506 51.41 24.62 21.95
C GLY A 506 52.49 24.60 23.01
N TRP A 507 52.50 25.59 23.92
CA TRP A 507 53.47 25.68 25.03
C TRP A 507 52.79 25.77 26.39
N CYS A 508 53.35 25.07 27.37
CA CYS A 508 52.87 25.07 28.75
C CYS A 508 53.39 26.26 29.56
N GLY A 509 52.49 26.93 30.28
CA GLY A 509 52.86 28.01 31.19
C GLY A 509 51.68 28.55 31.99
N THR A 510 51.94 29.39 32.99
CA THR A 510 50.91 29.93 33.90
C THR A 510 50.61 31.41 33.69
N SER A 511 51.30 32.09 32.78
CA SER A 511 51.10 33.52 32.54
C SER A 511 49.85 33.78 31.69
N SER A 512 49.34 35.01 31.72
CA SER A 512 48.18 35.43 30.91
C SER A 512 48.38 35.21 29.40
N LYS A 513 49.63 35.21 28.91
CA LYS A 513 49.94 34.88 27.51
C LYS A 513 49.71 33.41 27.17
N HIS A 514 49.73 32.52 28.15
CA HIS A 514 49.46 31.08 28.01
C HIS A 514 48.00 30.75 28.32
N CYS A 515 47.43 31.40 29.34
CA CYS A 515 46.08 31.10 29.85
C CYS A 515 44.98 31.95 29.23
N GLY A 516 45.33 33.05 28.55
CA GLY A 516 44.39 33.98 27.94
C GLY A 516 43.94 33.57 26.54
N GLU A 517 43.70 34.55 25.67
CA GLU A 517 43.04 34.34 24.38
C GLU A 517 43.76 33.34 23.46
N GLY A 518 43.03 32.27 23.11
CA GLY A 518 43.51 31.16 22.28
C GLY A 518 44.12 29.99 23.06
N CYS A 519 44.09 30.01 24.39
CA CYS A 519 44.51 28.86 25.20
C CYS A 519 43.73 27.58 24.82
N LEU A 520 44.45 26.47 24.67
CA LEU A 520 43.93 25.18 24.24
C LEU A 520 43.45 24.37 25.46
N SER A 521 42.17 24.54 25.81
CA SER A 521 41.56 23.97 27.04
C SER A 521 41.54 22.44 27.10
N GLU A 522 41.70 21.77 25.95
CA GLU A 522 41.84 20.31 25.89
C GLU A 522 43.19 19.84 26.47
N PHE A 523 44.21 20.70 26.47
CA PHE A 523 45.60 20.37 26.84
C PHE A 523 46.12 21.19 28.04
N GLY A 524 45.32 22.05 28.68
CA GLY A 524 45.72 22.82 29.87
C GLY A 524 44.59 23.66 30.47
N ASN A 525 44.84 24.28 31.64
CA ASN A 525 43.81 25.00 32.41
C ASN A 525 43.67 26.47 31.98
N CYS A 526 42.86 26.75 30.95
CA CYS A 526 42.64 28.13 30.46
C CYS A 526 41.75 28.98 31.37
N ASN A 527 41.95 30.31 31.35
CA ASN A 527 41.21 31.28 32.16
C ASN A 527 39.87 31.71 31.55
#